data_AF-A0A182CZQ5-F1
#
_entry.id   AF-A0A182CZQ5-F1
#
_cell.length_a   1.000
_cell.length_b   1.000
_cell.length_c   1.000
_cell.angle_alpha   90.00
_cell.angle_beta   90.00
_cell.angle_gamma   90.00
#
_symmetry.space_group_name_H-M   'P 1'
#
loop_
_entity.id
_entity.type
_entity.pdbx_description
1 polymer ?
#
loop_
_entity_poly.entity_id
_entity_poly.type
_entity_poly.pdbx_seq_one_letter_code
_entity_poly.pdbx_strand_id
1 'polypeptide(L)'
;MQQRALEALVAEIGLASTDVEGKVQDLSRRFQDIVAASRAQTTTVQTLGSSIQEVQLGGESVPLPRIATDLGNTLAGLVGKIDTMSGRGVAMVSSLEGVFMELKSVEASVGQINTINRQTNLLALNAKIEAARAGEAGRGFAVVADEVRELAKTVNALAGVIGTQIASIAHGLGNSYAMLQEIAQVDVSRENLDANARINTMMQCLVEQNGRFATVLQETAIASERITREVSGAIVDMQFQDLAKQRLDNVSGALTSLADAIVATTPATPDAAVPPAAAWAHQMIASCTLSEVRNRLSERLLDRPAEAAPAKAAPATAADSANVELF
;
A
#
# COMPACT_ATOMS: atom_id res chain seq x y z
N MET A 1 -25.20 71.28 -19.00
CA MET A 1 -24.96 70.61 -17.70
C MET A 1 -25.66 69.25 -17.63
N GLN A 2 -26.94 69.15 -17.99
CA GLN A 2 -27.64 67.85 -18.18
C GLN A 2 -26.92 66.92 -19.18
N GLN A 3 -26.47 67.45 -20.32
CA GLN A 3 -25.67 66.68 -21.29
C GLN A 3 -24.35 66.14 -20.69
N ARG A 4 -23.59 66.97 -19.94
CA ARG A 4 -22.37 66.53 -19.22
C ARG A 4 -22.67 65.43 -18.20
N ALA A 5 -23.84 65.48 -17.54
CA ALA A 5 -24.26 64.44 -16.57
C ALA A 5 -24.60 63.13 -17.26
N LEU A 6 -25.33 63.20 -18.38
CA LEU A 6 -25.62 62.03 -19.20
C LEU A 6 -24.33 61.40 -19.74
N GLU A 7 -23.40 62.20 -20.27
CA GLU A 7 -22.09 61.73 -20.75
C GLU A 7 -21.25 61.08 -19.63
N ALA A 8 -21.31 61.61 -18.41
CA ALA A 8 -20.63 61.04 -17.25
C ALA A 8 -21.26 59.70 -16.81
N LEU A 9 -22.58 59.60 -16.78
CA LEU A 9 -23.30 58.36 -16.43
C LEU A 9 -23.12 57.28 -17.50
N VAL A 10 -23.13 57.65 -18.79
CA VAL A 10 -22.81 56.74 -19.90
C VAL A 10 -21.38 56.21 -19.76
N ALA A 11 -20.43 57.05 -19.35
CA ALA A 11 -19.06 56.59 -19.09
C ALA A 11 -18.95 55.64 -17.89
N GLU A 12 -19.70 55.85 -16.81
CA GLU A 12 -19.76 54.91 -15.68
C GLU A 12 -20.36 53.55 -16.08
N ILE A 13 -21.41 53.55 -16.90
CA ILE A 13 -21.96 52.31 -17.48
C ILE A 13 -20.91 51.61 -18.33
N GLY A 14 -20.17 52.36 -19.17
CA GLY A 14 -19.08 51.82 -19.98
C GLY A 14 -17.98 51.18 -19.13
N LEU A 15 -17.58 51.82 -18.04
CA LEU A 15 -16.60 51.27 -17.09
C LEU A 15 -17.10 49.99 -16.40
N ALA A 16 -18.35 49.99 -15.91
CA ALA A 16 -18.94 48.80 -15.30
C ALA A 16 -19.07 47.66 -16.31
N SER A 17 -19.49 47.95 -17.54
CA SER A 17 -19.59 46.97 -18.62
C SER A 17 -18.22 46.37 -18.96
N THR A 18 -17.17 47.19 -19.06
CA THR A 18 -15.81 46.74 -19.39
C THR A 18 -15.23 45.86 -18.27
N ASP A 19 -15.45 46.25 -17.02
CA ASP A 19 -14.99 45.48 -15.84
C ASP A 19 -15.71 44.14 -15.73
N VAL A 20 -17.04 44.13 -15.92
CA VAL A 20 -17.83 42.89 -15.99
C VAL A 20 -17.34 42.00 -17.12
N GLU A 21 -17.12 42.54 -18.31
CA GLU A 21 -16.66 41.77 -19.47
C GLU A 21 -15.29 41.14 -19.21
N GLY A 22 -14.33 41.90 -18.68
CA GLY A 22 -13.01 41.38 -18.31
C GLY A 22 -13.09 40.28 -17.25
N LYS A 23 -13.86 40.49 -16.18
CA LYS A 23 -14.03 39.50 -15.11
C LYS A 23 -14.74 38.23 -15.57
N VAL A 24 -15.72 38.35 -16.47
CA VAL A 24 -16.38 37.19 -17.09
C VAL A 24 -15.40 36.41 -17.97
N GLN A 25 -14.53 37.09 -18.72
CA GLN A 25 -13.48 36.43 -19.51
C GLN A 25 -12.47 35.69 -18.63
N ASP A 26 -11.99 36.31 -17.54
CA ASP A 26 -11.09 35.69 -16.57
C ASP A 26 -11.72 34.46 -15.90
N LEU A 27 -12.98 34.60 -15.46
CA LEU A 27 -13.74 33.52 -14.84
C LEU A 27 -13.97 32.36 -15.82
N SER A 28 -14.31 32.66 -17.08
CA SER A 28 -14.44 31.67 -18.14
C SER A 28 -13.14 30.90 -18.36
N ARG A 29 -12.00 31.59 -18.37
CA ARG A 29 -10.69 30.95 -18.53
C ARG A 29 -10.38 30.02 -17.34
N ARG A 30 -10.60 30.48 -16.11
CA ARG A 30 -10.44 29.62 -14.92
C ARG A 30 -11.33 28.38 -14.97
N PHE A 31 -12.60 28.52 -15.37
CA PHE A 31 -13.48 27.36 -15.51
C PHE A 31 -12.99 26.37 -16.57
N GLN A 32 -12.44 26.85 -17.68
CA GLN A 32 -11.82 25.99 -18.68
C GLN A 32 -10.62 25.23 -18.11
N ASP A 33 -9.76 25.89 -17.33
CA ASP A 33 -8.61 25.27 -16.67
C ASP A 33 -9.04 24.23 -15.62
N ILE A 34 -10.08 24.52 -14.82
CA ILE A 34 -10.68 23.58 -13.87
C ILE A 34 -11.22 22.34 -14.60
N VAL A 35 -11.98 22.53 -15.69
CA VAL A 35 -12.53 21.43 -16.48
C VAL A 35 -11.42 20.58 -17.08
N ALA A 36 -10.36 21.20 -17.61
CA ALA A 36 -9.20 20.49 -18.15
C ALA A 36 -8.50 19.66 -17.06
N ALA A 37 -8.22 20.26 -15.90
CA ALA A 37 -7.61 19.58 -14.75
C ALA A 37 -8.48 18.42 -14.24
N SER A 38 -9.80 18.61 -14.14
CA SER A 38 -10.75 17.60 -13.70
C SER A 38 -10.84 16.41 -14.67
N ARG A 39 -10.82 16.67 -15.99
CA ARG A 39 -10.76 15.61 -17.01
C ARG A 39 -9.46 14.82 -16.96
N ALA A 40 -8.33 15.52 -16.78
CA ALA A 40 -7.03 14.88 -16.62
C ALA A 40 -7.02 13.98 -15.37
N GLN A 41 -7.49 14.49 -14.23
CA GLN A 41 -7.61 13.71 -12.99
C GLN A 41 -8.51 12.48 -13.16
N THR A 42 -9.66 12.64 -13.83
CA THR A 42 -10.58 11.53 -14.13
C THR A 42 -9.88 10.43 -14.93
N THR A 43 -9.09 10.82 -15.93
CA THR A 43 -8.31 9.88 -16.76
C THR A 43 -7.27 9.14 -15.92
N THR A 44 -6.56 9.85 -15.04
CA THR A 44 -5.61 9.25 -14.09
C THR A 44 -6.29 8.25 -13.17
N VAL A 45 -7.46 8.58 -12.60
CA VAL A 45 -8.23 7.69 -11.73
C VAL A 45 -8.77 6.46 -12.47
N GLN A 46 -9.19 6.60 -13.73
CA GLN A 46 -9.59 5.45 -14.55
C GLN A 46 -8.42 4.52 -14.84
N THR A 47 -7.26 5.08 -15.18
CA THR A 47 -6.03 4.33 -15.42
C THR A 47 -5.55 3.63 -14.14
N LEU A 48 -5.73 4.26 -12.99
CA LEU A 48 -5.51 3.65 -11.67
C LEU A 48 -6.43 2.45 -11.47
N GLY A 49 -7.74 2.60 -11.74
CA GLY A 49 -8.73 1.52 -11.60
C GLY A 49 -8.39 0.28 -12.42
N SER A 50 -7.99 0.44 -13.68
CA SER A 50 -7.56 -0.69 -14.51
C SER A 50 -6.22 -1.29 -14.06
N SER A 51 -5.26 -0.44 -13.68
CA SER A 51 -3.96 -0.88 -13.18
C SER A 51 -4.04 -1.60 -11.82
N ILE A 52 -5.10 -1.37 -11.04
CA ILE A 52 -5.39 -2.08 -9.77
C ILE A 52 -5.82 -3.53 -10.02
N GLN A 53 -6.50 -3.78 -11.12
CA GLN A 53 -7.08 -5.10 -11.37
C GLN A 53 -6.06 -6.09 -11.92
N GLU A 54 -5.00 -5.62 -12.57
CA GLU A 54 -4.06 -6.46 -13.30
C GLU A 54 -2.60 -6.15 -12.95
N VAL A 55 -1.80 -7.21 -12.85
CA VAL A 55 -0.36 -7.17 -12.52
C VAL A 55 0.41 -7.66 -13.72
N GLN A 56 1.45 -6.94 -14.11
CA GLN A 56 2.35 -7.41 -15.16
C GLN A 56 3.32 -8.45 -14.60
N LEU A 57 3.16 -9.70 -14.99
CA LEU A 57 4.01 -10.81 -14.59
C LEU A 57 4.59 -11.48 -15.84
N GLY A 58 5.90 -11.37 -16.05
CA GLY A 58 6.56 -11.98 -17.22
C GLY A 58 6.08 -11.44 -18.59
N GLY A 59 5.52 -10.23 -18.63
CA GLY A 59 4.98 -9.62 -19.85
C GLY A 59 3.49 -9.89 -20.10
N GLU A 60 2.84 -10.69 -19.25
CA GLU A 60 1.39 -10.93 -19.30
C GLU A 60 0.66 -10.17 -18.19
N SER A 61 -0.53 -9.67 -18.52
CA SER A 61 -1.41 -8.99 -17.56
C SER A 61 -2.24 -10.04 -16.83
N VAL A 62 -1.96 -10.21 -15.54
CA VAL A 62 -2.59 -11.23 -14.70
C VAL A 62 -3.49 -10.56 -13.66
N PRO A 63 -4.76 -10.95 -13.53
CA PRO A 63 -5.64 -10.37 -12.53
C PRO A 63 -5.11 -10.57 -11.09
N LEU A 64 -5.11 -9.53 -10.28
CA LEU A 64 -4.70 -9.56 -8.87
C LEU A 64 -5.38 -10.69 -8.08
N PRO A 65 -6.70 -10.96 -8.24
CA PRO A 65 -7.36 -12.06 -7.53
C PRO A 65 -6.81 -13.44 -7.91
N ARG A 66 -6.34 -13.60 -9.15
CA ARG A 66 -5.74 -14.85 -9.62
C ARG A 66 -4.36 -15.06 -8.97
N ILE A 67 -3.53 -14.01 -8.90
CA ILE A 67 -2.24 -14.08 -8.19
C ILE A 67 -2.44 -14.43 -6.72
N ALA A 68 -3.39 -13.79 -6.04
CA ALA A 68 -3.69 -14.10 -4.65
C ALA A 68 -4.14 -15.57 -4.47
N THR A 69 -4.95 -16.08 -5.39
CA THR A 69 -5.43 -17.48 -5.39
C THR A 69 -4.29 -18.46 -5.65
N ASP A 70 -3.46 -18.21 -6.67
CA ASP A 70 -2.32 -19.06 -7.03
C ASP A 70 -1.27 -19.10 -5.90
N LEU A 71 -1.03 -17.94 -5.27
CA LEU A 71 -0.18 -17.83 -4.09
C LEU A 71 -0.74 -18.63 -2.92
N GLY A 72 -2.03 -18.47 -2.63
CA GLY A 72 -2.73 -19.20 -1.58
C GLY A 72 -2.68 -20.71 -1.78
N ASN A 73 -2.92 -21.18 -3.01
CA ASN A 73 -2.84 -22.61 -3.36
C ASN A 73 -1.42 -23.16 -3.23
N THR A 74 -0.41 -22.39 -3.66
CA THR A 74 1.00 -22.80 -3.55
C THR A 74 1.40 -22.91 -2.08
N LEU A 75 1.06 -21.92 -1.25
CA LEU A 75 1.33 -21.93 0.19
C LEU A 75 0.59 -23.08 0.90
N ALA A 76 -0.70 -23.29 0.59
CA ALA A 76 -1.45 -24.41 1.15
C ALA A 76 -0.84 -25.77 0.78
N GLY A 77 -0.37 -25.92 -0.46
CA GLY A 77 0.35 -27.10 -0.92
C GLY A 77 1.66 -27.32 -0.17
N LEU A 78 2.46 -26.26 0.06
CA LEU A 78 3.69 -26.33 0.84
C LEU A 78 3.42 -26.73 2.29
N VAL A 79 2.43 -26.10 2.93
CA VAL A 79 2.04 -26.44 4.31
C VAL A 79 1.58 -27.90 4.40
N GLY A 80 0.79 -28.39 3.45
CA GLY A 80 0.37 -29.79 3.41
C GLY A 80 1.52 -30.78 3.20
N LYS A 81 2.53 -30.42 2.38
CA LYS A 81 3.76 -31.22 2.21
C LYS A 81 4.56 -31.28 3.52
N ILE A 82 4.69 -30.16 4.22
CA ILE A 82 5.38 -30.10 5.53
C ILE A 82 4.66 -30.98 6.57
N ASP A 83 3.33 -30.91 6.63
CA ASP A 83 2.54 -31.73 7.56
C ASP A 83 2.70 -33.23 7.29
N THR A 84 2.60 -33.65 6.02
CA THR A 84 2.82 -35.04 5.63
C THR A 84 4.26 -35.51 5.84
N MET A 85 5.26 -34.66 5.61
CA MET A 85 6.67 -34.99 5.87
C MET A 85 6.94 -35.14 7.37
N SER A 86 6.40 -34.25 8.20
CA SER A 86 6.45 -34.33 9.66
C SER A 86 5.82 -35.63 10.16
N GLY A 87 4.61 -35.96 9.69
CA GLY A 87 3.93 -37.21 10.03
C GLY A 87 4.72 -38.46 9.64
N ARG A 88 5.34 -38.46 8.45
CA ARG A 88 6.23 -39.55 8.00
C ARG A 88 7.51 -39.64 8.85
N GLY A 89 8.07 -38.51 9.25
CA GLY A 89 9.22 -38.46 10.15
C GLY A 89 8.92 -39.13 11.49
N VAL A 90 7.79 -38.80 12.11
CA VAL A 90 7.34 -39.43 13.37
C VAL A 90 7.14 -40.93 13.21
N ALA A 91 6.49 -41.38 12.14
CA ALA A 91 6.28 -42.80 11.87
C ALA A 91 7.61 -43.56 11.65
N MET A 92 8.58 -42.93 10.98
CA MET A 92 9.90 -43.51 10.78
C MET A 92 10.66 -43.65 12.10
N VAL A 93 10.63 -42.63 12.97
CA VAL A 93 11.24 -42.70 14.31
C VAL A 93 10.69 -43.89 15.10
N SER A 94 9.36 -44.06 15.12
CA SER A 94 8.74 -45.21 15.80
C SER A 94 9.17 -46.56 15.21
N SER A 95 9.30 -46.64 13.87
CA SER A 95 9.75 -47.86 13.20
C SER A 95 11.22 -48.20 13.53
N LEU A 96 12.10 -47.19 13.54
CA LEU A 96 13.51 -47.37 13.91
C LEU A 96 13.66 -47.79 15.38
N GLU A 97 12.86 -47.23 16.28
CA GLU A 97 12.84 -47.65 17.69
C GLU A 97 12.45 -49.13 17.84
N GLY A 98 11.48 -49.60 17.04
CA GLY A 98 11.13 -51.02 16.94
C GLY A 98 12.29 -51.91 16.50
N VAL A 99 12.98 -51.54 15.41
CA VAL A 99 14.16 -52.28 14.91
C VAL A 99 15.29 -52.29 15.94
N PHE A 100 15.48 -51.20 16.68
CA PHE A 100 16.50 -51.12 17.72
C PHE A 100 16.23 -52.08 18.89
N MET A 101 14.96 -52.22 19.30
CA MET A 101 14.57 -53.19 20.32
C MET A 101 14.78 -54.63 19.85
N GLU A 102 14.49 -54.92 18.58
CA GLU A 102 14.71 -56.23 17.99
C GLU A 102 16.19 -56.58 17.91
N LEU A 103 17.06 -55.63 17.52
CA LEU A 103 18.52 -55.80 17.54
C LEU A 103 19.05 -56.14 18.93
N LYS A 104 18.57 -55.45 19.99
CA LYS A 104 18.94 -55.77 21.38
C LYS A 104 18.56 -57.20 21.77
N SER A 105 17.40 -57.67 21.30
CA SER A 105 16.97 -59.05 21.54
C SER A 105 17.87 -60.06 20.84
N VAL A 106 18.22 -59.82 19.58
CA VAL A 106 19.15 -60.68 18.82
C VAL A 106 20.53 -60.69 19.47
N GLU A 107 21.05 -59.54 19.89
CA GLU A 107 22.34 -59.43 20.59
C GLU A 107 22.35 -60.27 21.88
N ALA A 108 21.28 -60.24 22.66
CA ALA A 108 21.12 -61.07 23.85
C ALA A 108 21.10 -62.57 23.52
N SER A 109 20.39 -62.98 22.47
CA SER A 109 20.37 -64.38 22.00
C SER A 109 21.75 -64.85 21.53
N VAL A 110 22.50 -64.02 20.80
CA VAL A 110 23.88 -64.33 20.38
C VAL A 110 24.80 -64.46 21.60
N GLY A 111 24.64 -63.61 22.62
CA GLY A 111 25.35 -63.73 23.89
C GLY A 111 25.08 -65.06 24.62
N GLN A 112 23.82 -65.51 24.61
CA GLN A 112 23.44 -66.81 25.16
C GLN A 112 24.04 -67.97 24.35
N ILE A 113 24.00 -67.91 23.02
CA ILE A 113 24.64 -68.90 22.13
C ILE A 113 26.13 -69.01 22.44
N ASN A 114 26.84 -67.89 22.54
CA ASN A 114 28.27 -67.88 22.91
C ASN A 114 28.52 -68.54 24.27
N THR A 115 27.63 -68.32 25.25
CA THR A 115 27.73 -68.92 26.58
C THR A 115 27.56 -70.44 26.52
N ILE A 116 26.51 -70.93 25.85
CA ILE A 116 26.25 -72.36 25.64
C ILE A 116 27.42 -72.99 24.91
N ASN A 117 27.90 -72.34 23.87
CA ASN A 117 28.95 -72.86 23.03
C ASN A 117 30.30 -72.98 23.75
N ARG A 118 30.61 -72.00 24.62
CA ARG A 118 31.79 -72.08 25.51
C ARG A 118 31.67 -73.26 26.49
N GLN A 119 30.48 -73.50 27.04
CA GLN A 119 30.22 -74.66 27.89
C GLN A 119 30.37 -75.98 27.12
N THR A 120 29.81 -76.08 25.92
CA THR A 120 29.93 -77.27 25.05
C THR A 120 31.39 -77.55 24.68
N ASN A 121 32.17 -76.52 24.36
CA ASN A 121 33.61 -76.67 24.09
C ASN A 121 34.38 -77.18 25.32
N LEU A 122 34.05 -76.72 26.52
CA LEU A 122 34.64 -77.21 27.77
C LEU A 122 34.22 -78.66 28.09
N LEU A 123 32.94 -79.00 27.88
CA LEU A 123 32.43 -80.36 28.02
C LEU A 123 33.12 -81.33 27.06
N ALA A 124 33.27 -80.94 25.79
CA ALA A 124 33.98 -81.71 24.78
C ALA A 124 35.46 -81.91 25.14
N LEU A 125 36.12 -80.86 25.66
CA LEU A 125 37.49 -80.96 26.14
C LEU A 125 37.62 -81.95 27.30
N ASN A 126 36.73 -81.87 28.29
CA ASN A 126 36.72 -82.81 29.41
C ASN A 126 36.45 -84.25 28.96
N ALA A 127 35.51 -84.45 28.03
CA ALA A 127 35.24 -85.76 27.44
C ALA A 127 36.44 -86.32 26.68
N LYS A 128 37.18 -85.47 25.95
CA LYS A 128 38.41 -85.88 25.26
C LYS A 128 39.51 -86.31 26.22
N ILE A 129 39.68 -85.59 27.33
CA ILE A 129 40.64 -85.95 28.39
C ILE A 129 40.28 -87.31 28.99
N GLU A 130 39.01 -87.55 29.31
CA GLU A 130 38.58 -88.81 29.91
C GLU A 130 38.66 -89.99 28.92
N ALA A 131 38.36 -89.74 27.64
CA ALA A 131 38.55 -90.71 26.57
C ALA A 131 40.02 -91.11 26.39
N ALA A 132 40.96 -90.16 26.50
CA ALA A 132 42.40 -90.46 26.50
C ALA A 132 42.81 -91.28 27.74
N ARG A 133 42.19 -91.00 28.89
CA ARG A 133 42.45 -91.71 30.16
C ARG A 133 41.97 -93.17 30.14
N ALA A 134 40.89 -93.46 29.41
CA ALA A 134 40.38 -94.82 29.20
C ALA A 134 41.20 -95.66 28.19
N GLY A 135 42.21 -95.08 27.54
CA GLY A 135 43.09 -95.79 26.61
C GLY A 135 42.36 -96.32 25.37
N GLU A 136 42.60 -97.58 25.00
CA GLU A 136 42.00 -98.23 23.82
C GLU A 136 40.46 -98.25 23.88
N ALA A 137 39.86 -98.42 25.06
CA ALA A 137 38.40 -98.43 25.25
C ALA A 137 37.74 -97.07 24.98
N GLY A 138 38.50 -95.97 25.05
CA GLY A 138 38.03 -94.60 24.87
C GLY A 138 38.11 -94.06 23.44
N ARG A 139 38.70 -94.79 22.47
CA ARG A 139 38.94 -94.28 21.11
C ARG A 139 37.69 -93.73 20.41
N GLY A 140 36.55 -94.41 20.52
CA GLY A 140 35.29 -93.96 19.93
C GLY A 140 34.79 -92.65 20.54
N PHE A 141 34.89 -92.50 21.87
CA PHE A 141 34.52 -91.27 22.58
C PHE A 141 35.47 -90.12 22.26
N ALA A 142 36.75 -90.38 22.03
CA ALA A 142 37.73 -89.35 21.64
C ALA A 142 37.37 -88.71 20.29
N VAL A 143 36.93 -89.51 19.31
CA VAL A 143 36.49 -89.01 17.99
C VAL A 143 35.24 -88.13 18.13
N VAL A 144 34.24 -88.58 18.90
CA VAL A 144 33.02 -87.80 19.13
C VAL A 144 33.34 -86.49 19.87
N ALA A 145 34.21 -86.53 20.87
CA ALA A 145 34.62 -85.34 21.61
C ALA A 145 35.34 -84.32 20.72
N ASP A 146 36.16 -84.76 19.77
CA ASP A 146 36.81 -83.88 18.79
C ASP A 146 35.79 -83.26 17.82
N GLU A 147 34.82 -84.03 17.35
CA GLU A 147 33.76 -83.54 16.47
C GLU A 147 32.88 -82.48 17.17
N VAL A 148 32.50 -82.72 18.42
CA VAL A 148 31.74 -81.74 19.24
C VAL A 148 32.57 -80.47 19.47
N ARG A 149 33.90 -80.60 19.64
CA ARG A 149 34.78 -79.45 19.83
C ARG A 149 34.90 -78.60 18.56
N GLU A 150 35.01 -79.22 17.39
CA GLU A 150 35.01 -78.46 16.12
C GLU A 150 33.65 -77.86 15.79
N LEU A 151 32.55 -78.56 16.09
CA LEU A 151 31.21 -77.98 15.98
C LEU A 151 31.09 -76.73 16.86
N ALA A 152 31.60 -76.79 18.10
CA ALA A 152 31.59 -75.66 19.01
C ALA A 152 32.42 -74.47 18.47
N LYS A 153 33.62 -74.71 17.93
CA LYS A 153 34.40 -73.64 17.29
C LYS A 153 33.66 -73.01 16.12
N THR A 154 33.01 -73.82 15.29
CA THR A 154 32.23 -73.36 14.11
C THR A 154 31.07 -72.47 14.55
N VAL A 155 30.32 -72.86 15.58
CA VAL A 155 29.23 -72.05 16.14
C VAL A 155 29.75 -70.71 16.70
N ASN A 156 30.95 -70.69 17.28
CA ASN A 156 31.54 -69.45 17.83
C ASN A 156 31.94 -68.49 16.71
N ALA A 157 32.50 -69.02 15.62
CA ALA A 157 32.81 -68.23 14.43
C ALA A 157 31.53 -67.62 13.83
N LEU A 158 30.46 -68.42 13.69
CA LEU A 158 29.16 -67.94 13.22
C LEU A 158 28.57 -66.86 14.13
N ALA A 159 28.59 -67.05 15.45
CA ALA A 159 28.14 -66.06 16.40
C ALA A 159 28.93 -64.74 16.30
N GLY A 160 30.25 -64.82 16.05
CA GLY A 160 31.09 -63.65 15.77
C GLY A 160 30.67 -62.90 14.50
N VAL A 161 30.37 -63.61 13.41
CA VAL A 161 29.86 -63.02 12.16
C VAL A 161 28.49 -62.36 12.37
N ILE A 162 27.60 -62.99 13.13
CA ILE A 162 26.31 -62.37 13.47
C ILE A 162 26.51 -61.10 14.30
N GLY A 163 27.45 -61.10 15.25
CA GLY A 163 27.79 -59.93 16.05
C GLY A 163 28.28 -58.74 15.19
N THR A 164 29.11 -58.99 14.18
CA THR A 164 29.55 -57.93 13.27
C THR A 164 28.42 -57.41 12.38
N GLN A 165 27.50 -58.29 11.96
CA GLN A 165 26.30 -57.89 11.22
C GLN A 165 25.38 -56.99 12.07
N ILE A 166 25.12 -57.36 13.33
CA ILE A 166 24.32 -56.56 14.28
C ILE A 166 24.95 -55.17 14.45
N ALA A 167 26.27 -55.09 14.65
CA ALA A 167 26.97 -53.82 14.79
C ALA A 167 26.85 -52.93 13.54
N SER A 168 26.90 -53.53 12.35
CA SER A 168 26.71 -52.82 11.08
C SER A 168 25.28 -52.27 10.94
N ILE A 169 24.26 -53.06 11.31
CA ILE A 169 22.86 -52.60 11.29
C ILE A 169 22.66 -51.47 12.29
N ALA A 170 23.19 -51.60 13.52
CA ALA A 170 23.09 -50.56 14.55
C ALA A 170 23.72 -49.24 14.10
N HIS A 171 24.88 -49.29 13.43
CA HIS A 171 25.50 -48.11 12.83
C HIS A 171 24.64 -47.50 11.72
N GLY A 172 24.06 -48.33 10.85
CA GLY A 172 23.12 -47.87 9.82
C GLY A 172 21.89 -47.18 10.40
N LEU A 173 21.37 -47.69 11.52
CA LEU A 173 20.24 -47.11 12.25
C LEU A 173 20.58 -45.72 12.83
N GLY A 174 21.78 -45.56 13.40
CA GLY A 174 22.26 -44.26 13.90
C GLY A 174 22.35 -43.21 12.80
N ASN A 175 22.85 -43.60 11.62
CA ASN A 175 22.88 -42.72 10.45
C ASN A 175 21.47 -42.33 9.98
N SER A 176 20.52 -43.27 9.97
CA SER A 176 19.11 -42.99 9.63
C SER A 176 18.47 -42.02 10.61
N TYR A 177 18.81 -42.10 11.90
CA TYR A 177 18.36 -41.15 12.91
C TYR A 177 18.88 -39.73 12.65
N ALA A 178 20.17 -39.60 12.30
CA ALA A 178 20.77 -38.31 11.96
C ALA A 178 20.13 -37.70 10.70
N MET A 179 19.89 -38.50 9.66
CA MET A 179 19.20 -38.04 8.45
C MET A 179 17.75 -37.60 8.73
N LEU A 180 17.01 -38.29 9.60
CA LEU A 180 15.67 -37.85 10.01
C LEU A 180 15.69 -36.52 10.76
N GLN A 181 16.73 -36.29 11.56
CA GLN A 181 16.92 -35.03 12.27
C GLN A 181 17.21 -33.87 11.30
N GLU A 182 17.93 -34.13 10.20
CA GLU A 182 18.11 -33.17 9.10
C GLU A 182 16.82 -32.94 8.30
N ILE A 183 16.04 -33.98 8.00
CA ILE A 183 14.75 -33.86 7.30
C ILE A 183 13.75 -33.05 8.13
N ALA A 184 13.79 -33.15 9.46
CA ALA A 184 13.01 -32.30 10.35
C ALA A 184 13.45 -30.82 10.32
N GLN A 185 14.65 -30.51 9.81
CA GLN A 185 15.19 -29.15 9.80
C GLN A 185 15.11 -28.43 8.45
N VAL A 186 15.10 -29.11 7.29
CA VAL A 186 15.08 -28.41 6.00
C VAL A 186 14.39 -29.20 4.89
N ASP A 187 13.41 -28.58 4.23
CA ASP A 187 12.78 -29.11 3.02
C ASP A 187 13.46 -28.51 1.76
N VAL A 188 14.51 -29.20 1.26
CA VAL A 188 15.30 -28.80 0.06
C VAL A 188 14.88 -29.61 -1.18
N SER A 189 13.61 -29.96 -1.30
CA SER A 189 13.12 -30.53 -2.56
C SER A 189 13.12 -29.43 -3.64
N ARG A 190 13.64 -29.74 -4.85
CA ARG A 190 13.71 -28.78 -5.98
C ARG A 190 12.37 -28.09 -6.26
N GLU A 191 11.29 -28.85 -6.10
CA GLU A 191 9.92 -28.36 -6.29
C GLU A 191 9.54 -27.28 -5.27
N ASN A 192 9.98 -27.40 -4.01
CA ASN A 192 9.76 -26.40 -2.97
C ASN A 192 10.63 -25.16 -3.19
N LEU A 193 11.85 -25.33 -3.71
CA LEU A 193 12.70 -24.20 -4.12
C LEU A 193 12.06 -23.42 -5.28
N ASP A 194 11.54 -24.11 -6.28
CA ASP A 194 10.84 -23.49 -7.42
C ASP A 194 9.53 -22.81 -6.98
N ALA A 195 8.78 -23.43 -6.07
CA ALA A 195 7.58 -22.83 -5.48
C ALA A 195 7.92 -21.55 -4.68
N ASN A 196 8.97 -21.59 -3.86
CA ASN A 196 9.45 -20.41 -3.12
C ASN A 196 9.96 -19.31 -4.06
N ALA A 197 10.66 -19.66 -5.14
CA ALA A 197 11.08 -18.70 -6.14
C ALA A 197 9.87 -18.01 -6.80
N ARG A 198 8.84 -18.79 -7.19
CA ARG A 198 7.58 -18.24 -7.74
C ARG A 198 6.87 -17.33 -6.74
N ILE A 199 6.78 -17.74 -5.48
CA ILE A 199 6.20 -16.93 -4.40
C ILE A 199 6.94 -15.59 -4.28
N ASN A 200 8.28 -15.62 -4.23
CA ASN A 200 9.10 -14.42 -4.11
C ASN A 200 8.89 -13.48 -5.31
N THR A 201 8.87 -14.00 -6.53
CA THR A 201 8.60 -13.19 -7.73
C THR A 201 7.20 -12.57 -7.69
N MET A 202 6.17 -13.35 -7.35
CA MET A 202 4.80 -12.84 -7.21
C MET A 202 4.69 -11.76 -6.14
N MET A 203 5.31 -11.97 -4.97
CA MET A 203 5.33 -11.00 -3.88
C MET A 203 6.06 -9.72 -4.29
N GLN A 204 7.17 -9.82 -5.01
CA GLN A 204 7.91 -8.66 -5.49
C GLN A 204 7.08 -7.83 -6.48
N CYS A 205 6.37 -8.48 -7.41
CA CYS A 205 5.45 -7.80 -8.32
C CYS A 205 4.30 -7.11 -7.58
N LEU A 206 3.74 -7.75 -6.54
CA LEU A 206 2.69 -7.13 -5.72
C LEU A 206 3.19 -5.90 -4.97
N VAL A 207 4.41 -5.95 -4.40
CA VAL A 207 5.02 -4.81 -3.71
C VAL A 207 5.29 -3.66 -4.67
N GLU A 208 5.85 -3.94 -5.85
CA GLU A 208 6.12 -2.93 -6.88
C GLU A 208 4.83 -2.26 -7.34
N GLN A 209 3.78 -3.04 -7.57
CA GLN A 209 2.48 -2.53 -7.98
C GLN A 209 1.82 -1.68 -6.88
N ASN A 210 1.92 -2.10 -5.62
CA ASN A 210 1.44 -1.29 -4.49
C ASN A 210 2.18 0.05 -4.39
N GLY A 211 3.49 0.05 -4.66
CA GLY A 211 4.28 1.27 -4.79
C GLY A 211 3.77 2.20 -5.90
N ARG A 212 3.47 1.64 -7.09
CA ARG A 212 2.88 2.40 -8.20
C ARG A 212 1.51 3.00 -7.82
N PHE A 213 0.67 2.28 -7.08
CA PHE A 213 -0.60 2.83 -6.59
C PHE A 213 -0.41 4.00 -5.65
N ALA A 214 0.51 3.89 -4.70
CA ALA A 214 0.81 4.97 -3.78
C ALA A 214 1.20 6.25 -4.53
N THR A 215 2.05 6.13 -5.56
CA THR A 215 2.45 7.27 -6.40
C THR A 215 1.25 7.89 -7.13
N VAL A 216 0.43 7.09 -7.82
CA VAL A 216 -0.72 7.62 -8.58
C VAL A 216 -1.79 8.22 -7.66
N LEU A 217 -2.01 7.65 -6.47
CA LEU A 217 -2.90 8.22 -5.46
C LEU A 217 -2.39 9.58 -4.97
N GLN A 218 -1.08 9.71 -4.74
CA GLN A 218 -0.47 10.97 -4.36
C GLN A 218 -0.61 12.04 -5.45
N GLU A 219 -0.37 11.69 -6.71
CA GLU A 219 -0.61 12.60 -7.85
C GLU A 219 -2.08 13.03 -7.95
N THR A 220 -3.00 12.09 -7.72
CA THR A 220 -4.44 12.34 -7.72
C THR A 220 -4.84 13.29 -6.59
N ALA A 221 -4.25 13.14 -5.39
CA ALA A 221 -4.49 14.01 -4.25
C ALA A 221 -4.01 15.44 -4.52
N ILE A 222 -2.79 15.60 -5.04
CA ILE A 222 -2.23 16.91 -5.42
C ILE A 222 -3.10 17.58 -6.49
N ALA A 223 -3.55 16.83 -7.50
CA ALA A 223 -4.45 17.35 -8.53
C ALA A 223 -5.80 17.80 -7.93
N SER A 224 -6.34 17.04 -6.97
CA SER A 224 -7.58 17.38 -6.27
C SER A 224 -7.45 18.68 -5.49
N GLU A 225 -6.38 18.84 -4.71
CA GLU A 225 -6.12 20.07 -3.96
C GLU A 225 -6.00 21.30 -4.88
N ARG A 226 -5.34 21.13 -6.04
CA ARG A 226 -5.24 22.18 -7.04
C ARG A 226 -6.62 22.59 -7.58
N ILE A 227 -7.47 21.62 -7.92
CA ILE A 227 -8.83 21.89 -8.38
C ILE A 227 -9.64 22.62 -7.31
N THR A 228 -9.59 22.17 -6.06
CA THR A 228 -10.27 22.84 -4.95
C THR A 228 -9.83 24.29 -4.81
N ARG A 229 -8.51 24.56 -4.92
CA ARG A 229 -7.97 25.92 -4.84
C ARG A 229 -8.45 26.81 -5.98
N GLU A 230 -8.50 26.30 -7.21
CA GLU A 230 -9.01 27.04 -8.37
C GLU A 230 -10.51 27.32 -8.25
N VAL A 231 -11.30 26.36 -7.77
CA VAL A 231 -12.74 26.54 -7.50
C VAL A 231 -12.96 27.62 -6.44
N SER A 232 -12.22 27.58 -5.33
CA SER A 232 -12.27 28.63 -4.31
C SER A 232 -11.88 30.00 -4.88
N GLY A 233 -10.86 30.07 -5.74
CA GLY A 233 -10.46 31.28 -6.44
C GLY A 233 -11.57 31.83 -7.35
N ALA A 234 -12.25 30.96 -8.11
CA ALA A 234 -13.37 31.34 -8.95
C ALA A 234 -14.56 31.90 -8.15
N ILE A 235 -14.85 31.33 -6.97
CA ILE A 235 -15.89 31.84 -6.06
C ILE A 235 -15.54 33.25 -5.57
N VAL A 236 -14.27 33.52 -5.24
CA VAL A 236 -13.83 34.86 -4.85
C VAL A 236 -13.94 35.83 -6.03
N ASP A 237 -13.52 35.41 -7.23
CA ASP A 237 -13.59 36.26 -8.42
C ASP A 237 -15.04 36.64 -8.74
N MET A 238 -16.03 35.75 -8.55
CA MET A 238 -17.46 36.03 -8.76
C MET A 238 -18.03 37.21 -7.97
N GLN A 239 -17.37 37.66 -6.89
CA GLN A 239 -17.79 38.83 -6.12
C GLN A 239 -17.81 40.14 -6.93
N PHE A 240 -17.19 40.17 -8.12
CA PHE A 240 -17.33 41.30 -9.05
C PHE A 240 -18.79 41.61 -9.40
N GLN A 241 -19.69 40.61 -9.36
CA GLN A 241 -21.12 40.80 -9.64
C GLN A 241 -21.77 41.75 -8.62
N ASP A 242 -21.40 41.67 -7.35
CA ASP A 242 -21.91 42.55 -6.32
C ASP A 242 -21.43 43.99 -6.54
N LEU A 243 -20.16 44.16 -6.90
CA LEU A 243 -19.60 45.47 -7.24
C LEU A 243 -20.25 46.08 -8.48
N ALA A 244 -20.46 45.27 -9.53
CA ALA A 244 -21.13 45.68 -10.75
C ALA A 244 -22.58 46.12 -10.46
N LYS A 245 -23.30 45.35 -9.65
CA LYS A 245 -24.65 45.69 -9.19
C LYS A 245 -24.66 47.04 -8.45
N GLN A 246 -23.77 47.24 -7.49
CA GLN A 246 -23.68 48.51 -6.75
C GLN A 246 -23.38 49.71 -7.67
N ARG A 247 -22.54 49.52 -8.70
CA ARG A 247 -22.25 50.57 -9.69
C ARG A 247 -23.49 50.90 -10.52
N LEU A 248 -24.21 49.88 -11.00
CA LEU A 248 -25.46 50.06 -11.76
C LEU A 248 -26.56 50.69 -10.93
N ASP A 249 -26.73 50.29 -9.66
CA ASP A 249 -27.72 50.89 -8.75
C ASP A 249 -27.43 52.39 -8.52
N ASN A 250 -26.14 52.77 -8.39
CA ASN A 250 -25.75 54.17 -8.27
C ASN A 250 -26.01 54.97 -9.55
N VAL A 251 -25.70 54.40 -10.72
CA VAL A 251 -26.03 55.04 -12.00
C VAL A 251 -27.54 55.18 -12.16
N SER A 252 -28.32 54.16 -11.78
CA SER A 252 -29.78 54.20 -11.84
C SER A 252 -30.34 55.31 -10.92
N GLY A 253 -29.85 55.42 -9.69
CA GLY A 253 -30.27 56.49 -8.77
C GLY A 253 -29.91 57.89 -9.29
N ALA A 254 -28.73 58.02 -9.91
CA ALA A 254 -28.31 59.28 -10.53
C ALA A 254 -29.14 59.62 -11.78
N LEU A 255 -29.51 58.63 -12.60
CA LEU A 255 -30.41 58.81 -13.74
C LEU A 255 -31.82 59.24 -13.30
N THR A 256 -32.36 58.65 -12.23
CA THR A 256 -33.63 59.09 -11.64
C THR A 256 -33.55 60.54 -11.18
N SER A 257 -32.47 60.91 -10.47
CA SER A 257 -32.25 62.29 -10.02
C SER A 257 -32.10 63.28 -11.18
N LEU A 258 -31.46 62.87 -12.28
CA LEU A 258 -31.34 63.66 -13.50
C LEU A 258 -32.71 63.82 -14.19
N ALA A 259 -33.52 62.76 -14.25
CA ALA A 259 -34.86 62.79 -14.81
C ALA A 259 -35.78 63.74 -14.02
N ASP A 260 -35.78 63.66 -12.69
CA ASP A 260 -36.51 64.56 -11.81
C ASP A 260 -36.08 66.03 -12.02
N ALA A 261 -34.78 66.27 -12.18
CA ALA A 261 -34.25 67.60 -12.47
C ALA A 261 -34.68 68.12 -13.85
N ILE A 262 -34.76 67.27 -14.87
CA ILE A 262 -35.28 67.64 -16.21
C ILE A 262 -36.77 68.01 -16.13
N VAL A 263 -37.57 67.23 -15.39
CA VAL A 263 -39.00 67.54 -15.17
C VAL A 263 -39.15 68.86 -14.41
N ALA A 264 -38.38 69.09 -13.35
CA ALA A 264 -38.41 70.32 -12.56
C ALA A 264 -37.91 71.57 -13.31
N THR A 265 -37.09 71.38 -14.36
CA THR A 265 -36.59 72.49 -15.22
C THR A 265 -37.45 72.70 -16.46
N THR A 266 -38.50 71.90 -16.68
CA THR A 266 -39.52 72.10 -17.72
C THR A 266 -40.66 72.91 -17.12
N PRO A 267 -40.77 74.22 -17.39
CA PRO A 267 -41.73 75.09 -16.70
C PRO A 267 -43.18 74.72 -17.06
N ALA A 268 -44.03 74.50 -16.05
CA ALA A 268 -45.48 74.30 -16.25
C ALA A 268 -46.19 75.60 -16.70
N THR A 269 -45.58 76.76 -16.43
CA THR A 269 -46.04 78.10 -16.82
C THR A 269 -44.83 78.99 -17.17
N PRO A 270 -44.95 79.97 -18.09
CA PRO A 270 -43.83 80.78 -18.58
C PRO A 270 -43.03 81.58 -17.51
N ASP A 271 -43.55 81.69 -16.28
CA ASP A 271 -43.03 82.55 -15.21
C ASP A 271 -42.45 81.75 -14.02
N ALA A 272 -42.30 80.43 -14.15
CA ALA A 272 -41.72 79.58 -13.11
C ALA A 272 -40.19 79.69 -13.08
N ALA A 273 -39.62 80.01 -11.92
CA ALA A 273 -38.17 80.11 -11.74
C ALA A 273 -37.50 78.74 -11.91
N VAL A 274 -36.59 78.64 -12.88
CA VAL A 274 -35.81 77.42 -13.15
C VAL A 274 -34.74 77.27 -12.05
N PRO A 275 -34.70 76.14 -11.31
CA PRO A 275 -33.68 75.93 -10.28
C PRO A 275 -32.25 75.93 -10.88
N PRO A 276 -31.25 76.48 -10.17
CA PRO A 276 -29.88 76.58 -10.70
C PRO A 276 -29.29 75.19 -10.93
N ALA A 277 -28.67 75.00 -12.10
CA ALA A 277 -28.17 73.69 -12.54
C ALA A 277 -27.20 73.03 -11.53
N ALA A 278 -26.44 73.83 -10.79
CA ALA A 278 -25.52 73.37 -9.75
C ALA A 278 -26.21 72.60 -8.60
N ALA A 279 -27.42 72.99 -8.21
CA ALA A 279 -28.10 72.43 -7.03
C ALA A 279 -28.49 70.96 -7.23
N TRP A 280 -29.08 70.62 -8.39
CA TRP A 280 -29.47 69.24 -8.67
C TRP A 280 -28.25 68.35 -8.94
N ALA A 281 -27.17 68.86 -9.52
CA ALA A 281 -25.95 68.08 -9.72
C ALA A 281 -25.29 67.69 -8.39
N HIS A 282 -25.27 68.60 -7.41
CA HIS A 282 -24.81 68.28 -6.05
C HIS A 282 -25.69 67.22 -5.39
N GLN A 283 -27.02 67.29 -5.56
CA GLN A 283 -27.96 66.29 -5.04
C GLN A 283 -27.77 64.91 -5.69
N MET A 284 -27.58 64.88 -7.01
CA MET A 284 -27.28 63.65 -7.76
C MET A 284 -25.96 63.01 -7.29
N ILE A 285 -24.89 63.79 -7.14
CA ILE A 285 -23.60 63.29 -6.63
C ILE A 285 -23.73 62.80 -5.18
N ALA A 286 -24.52 63.47 -4.34
CA ALA A 286 -24.75 63.08 -2.95
C ALA A 286 -25.55 61.76 -2.82
N SER A 287 -26.45 61.48 -3.78
CA SER A 287 -27.21 60.21 -3.82
C SER A 287 -26.35 58.99 -4.19
N CYS A 288 -25.13 59.18 -4.69
CA CYS A 288 -24.22 58.08 -5.02
C CYS A 288 -23.60 57.49 -3.75
N THR A 289 -23.81 56.20 -3.53
CA THR A 289 -23.27 55.46 -2.37
C THR A 289 -21.80 55.08 -2.54
N LEU A 290 -21.36 54.76 -3.77
CA LEU A 290 -19.96 54.44 -4.08
C LEU A 290 -19.10 55.69 -4.19
N SER A 291 -18.07 55.81 -3.35
CA SER A 291 -17.13 56.94 -3.35
C SER A 291 -16.41 57.13 -4.68
N GLU A 292 -16.05 56.05 -5.37
CA GLU A 292 -15.40 56.13 -6.68
C GLU A 292 -16.31 56.75 -7.75
N VAL A 293 -17.58 56.34 -7.79
CA VAL A 293 -18.59 56.87 -8.71
C VAL A 293 -18.87 58.34 -8.37
N ARG A 294 -19.03 58.65 -7.08
CA ARG A 294 -19.19 60.02 -6.59
C ARG A 294 -18.04 60.93 -7.02
N ASN A 295 -16.80 60.47 -6.87
CA ASN A 295 -15.61 61.25 -7.23
C ASN A 295 -15.54 61.51 -8.74
N ARG A 296 -15.73 60.47 -9.57
CA ARG A 296 -15.72 60.61 -11.04
C ARG A 296 -16.84 61.52 -11.56
N LEU A 297 -18.04 61.43 -10.97
CA LEU A 297 -19.15 62.32 -11.30
C LEU A 297 -18.85 63.77 -10.86
N SER A 298 -18.28 63.97 -9.67
CA SER A 298 -17.89 65.29 -9.18
C SER A 298 -16.87 65.98 -10.09
N GLU A 299 -15.81 65.27 -10.49
CA GLU A 299 -14.81 65.78 -11.42
C GLU A 299 -15.42 66.21 -12.76
N ARG A 300 -16.28 65.37 -13.34
CA ARG A 300 -16.86 65.63 -14.67
C ARG A 300 -17.94 66.71 -14.68
N LEU A 301 -18.63 66.93 -13.55
CA LEU A 301 -19.79 67.84 -13.48
C LEU A 301 -19.49 69.19 -12.85
N LEU A 302 -18.55 69.25 -11.91
CA LEU A 302 -18.30 70.45 -11.10
C LEU A 302 -16.93 71.09 -11.39
N ASP A 303 -16.13 70.55 -12.31
CA ASP A 303 -14.76 70.98 -12.63
C ASP A 303 -13.88 71.16 -11.36
N ARG A 304 -14.16 70.39 -10.30
CA ARG A 304 -13.36 70.34 -9.08
C ARG A 304 -12.24 69.29 -9.24
N PRO A 305 -11.00 69.57 -8.81
CA PRO A 305 -9.97 68.54 -8.73
C PRO A 305 -10.40 67.47 -7.71
N ALA A 306 -10.09 66.20 -8.00
CA ALA A 306 -10.36 65.06 -7.10
C ALA A 306 -10.01 65.41 -5.65
N GLU A 307 -10.99 65.31 -4.76
CA GLU A 307 -10.69 65.30 -3.34
C GLU A 307 -9.94 64.00 -3.06
N ALA A 308 -8.69 64.11 -2.62
CA ALA A 308 -7.77 62.99 -2.46
C ALA A 308 -8.43 61.87 -1.64
N ALA A 309 -8.42 60.65 -2.18
CA ALA A 309 -8.89 59.47 -1.47
C ALA A 309 -8.23 59.40 -0.09
N PRO A 310 -8.96 59.03 0.99
CA PRO A 310 -8.29 58.72 2.25
C PRO A 310 -7.30 57.58 1.97
N ALA A 311 -6.06 57.78 2.39
CA ALA A 311 -4.96 56.85 2.16
C ALA A 311 -5.39 55.42 2.50
N LYS A 312 -5.12 54.48 1.59
CA LYS A 312 -5.23 53.04 1.87
C LYS A 312 -4.51 52.78 3.19
N ALA A 313 -5.26 52.35 4.21
CA ALA A 313 -4.66 51.78 5.40
C ALA A 313 -3.76 50.64 4.95
N ALA A 314 -2.48 50.72 5.32
CA ALA A 314 -1.50 49.67 5.08
C ALA A 314 -2.05 48.33 5.59
N PRO A 315 -1.73 47.19 4.94
CA PRO A 315 -2.11 45.90 5.48
C PRO A 315 -1.46 45.78 6.87
N ALA A 316 -2.30 45.58 7.89
CA ALA A 316 -1.84 45.25 9.23
C ALA A 316 -0.93 44.02 9.11
N THR A 317 0.35 44.21 9.40
CA THR A 317 1.30 43.13 9.63
C THR A 317 0.72 42.26 10.74
N ALA A 318 0.25 41.06 10.38
CA ALA A 318 -0.07 40.00 11.32
C ALA A 318 1.24 39.52 11.94
N ALA A 319 1.64 40.19 13.01
CA ALA A 319 2.59 39.72 13.99
C ALA A 319 1.90 39.80 15.35
N ASP A 320 1.04 38.82 15.65
CA ASP A 320 1.04 38.11 16.94
C ASP A 320 -0.04 37.01 16.92
N SER A 321 0.36 35.77 16.72
CA SER A 321 -0.43 34.61 17.15
C SER A 321 0.53 33.61 17.76
N ALA A 322 0.80 33.85 19.05
CA ALA A 322 0.87 32.85 20.10
C ALA A 322 0.88 31.39 19.65
N ASN A 323 2.05 30.77 19.82
CA ASN A 323 2.23 29.60 20.67
C ASN A 323 0.97 28.73 20.89
N VAL A 324 0.85 27.65 20.11
CA VAL A 324 0.07 26.47 20.48
C VAL A 324 1.03 25.29 20.50
N GLU A 325 1.46 24.94 21.71
CA GLU A 325 2.04 23.63 22.03
C GLU A 325 0.98 22.56 21.78
N LEU A 326 1.31 21.57 20.95
CA LEU A 326 0.58 20.31 20.84
C LEU A 326 1.36 19.24 21.60
N PHE A 327 0.70 18.69 22.63
CA PHE A 327 0.93 17.33 23.11
C PHE A 327 0.52 16.31 22.03
#